data_AF-A0A2J7ZG67-F1
#
_entry.id   AF-A0A2J7ZG67-F1
#
_cell.length_a   1.000
_cell.length_b   1.000
_cell.length_c   1.000
_cell.angle_alpha   90.00
_cell.angle_beta   90.00
_cell.angle_gamma   90.00
#
_symmetry.space_group_name_H-M   'P 1'
#
loop_
_entity.id
_entity.type
_entity.pdbx_description
1 polymer ?
#
loop_
_entity_poly.entity_id
_entity_poly.type
_entity_poly.pdbx_seq_one_letter_code
_entity_poly.pdbx_strand_id
1 'polypeptide(L)'
;EIVSIYPLLSPPSLTAHASNRVCNALALLQCVASHNETRALFLQAHIPLFLYPFLQTMSKTRPFEYLRLTSLGVIGALVKALNTRAQPLPGTMGSSLRLARPLHHLHLAAALAFEPSGL
;
A
#
# COMPACT_ATOMS: atom_id res chain seq x y z
N GLU A 1 -3.60 15.71 -1.24
CA GLU A 1 -4.17 14.62 -2.08
C GLU A 1 -4.78 13.46 -1.30
N ILE A 2 -4.00 12.64 -0.57
CA ILE A 2 -4.55 11.46 0.14
C ILE A 2 -5.42 11.87 1.35
N VAL A 3 -4.84 12.60 2.32
CA VAL A 3 -5.54 12.98 3.55
C VAL A 3 -6.76 13.87 3.26
N SER A 4 -6.68 14.69 2.21
CA SER A 4 -7.77 15.60 1.81
C SER A 4 -9.05 14.89 1.38
N ILE A 5 -9.00 13.59 1.03
CA ILE A 5 -10.20 12.84 0.65
C ILE A 5 -10.80 12.03 1.80
N TYR A 6 -10.14 11.93 2.97
CA TYR A 6 -10.65 11.17 4.12
C TYR A 6 -12.06 11.59 4.57
N PRO A 7 -12.41 12.90 4.64
CA PRO A 7 -13.76 13.32 4.99
C PRO A 7 -14.82 12.86 3.99
N LEU A 8 -14.42 12.50 2.75
CA LEU A 8 -15.32 12.07 1.68
C LEU A 8 -15.55 10.55 1.66
N LEU A 9 -14.83 9.80 2.51
CA LEU A 9 -14.96 8.34 2.61
C LEU A 9 -16.15 7.94 3.49
N SER A 10 -16.43 8.72 4.54
CA SER A 10 -17.53 8.50 5.47
C SER A 10 -18.11 9.84 5.96
N PRO A 11 -19.34 10.21 5.56
CA PRO A 11 -20.22 9.51 4.62
C PRO A 11 -19.66 9.50 3.19
N PRO A 12 -19.96 8.46 2.38
CA PRO A 12 -19.36 8.29 1.06
C PRO A 12 -19.87 9.35 0.08
N SER A 13 -19.05 10.37 -0.16
CA SER A 13 -19.35 11.53 -1.02
C SER A 13 -18.25 11.79 -2.06
N LEU A 14 -17.39 10.79 -2.29
CA LEU A 14 -16.28 10.86 -3.24
C LEU A 14 -16.80 11.02 -4.69
N THR A 15 -16.43 12.12 -5.33
CA THR A 15 -16.76 12.38 -6.73
C THR A 15 -15.73 11.75 -7.68
N ALA A 16 -16.10 11.53 -8.94
CA ALA A 16 -15.18 11.02 -9.96
C ALA A 16 -13.93 11.91 -10.13
N HIS A 17 -14.11 13.24 -10.09
CA HIS A 17 -13.01 14.19 -10.18
C HIS A 17 -12.05 14.07 -8.99
N ALA A 18 -12.57 14.02 -7.77
CA ALA A 18 -11.74 13.85 -6.57
C ALA A 18 -10.98 12.51 -6.59
N SER A 19 -11.66 11.42 -6.96
CA SER A 19 -11.06 10.09 -7.13
C SER A 19 -9.93 10.11 -8.15
N ASN A 20 -10.13 10.68 -9.34
CA ASN A 20 -9.08 10.76 -10.36
C ASN A 20 -7.84 11.52 -9.88
N ARG A 21 -8.01 12.64 -9.15
CA ARG A 21 -6.86 13.40 -8.63
C ARG A 21 -6.06 12.59 -7.62
N VAL A 22 -6.72 11.95 -6.65
CA VAL A 22 -6.02 11.11 -5.67
C VAL A 22 -5.40 9.89 -6.33
N CYS A 23 -6.07 9.25 -7.31
CA CYS A 23 -5.51 8.13 -8.05
C CYS A 23 -4.26 8.51 -8.86
N ASN A 24 -4.21 9.70 -9.44
CA ASN A 24 -2.99 10.21 -10.08
C ASN A 24 -1.84 10.35 -9.08
N ALA A 25 -2.12 10.84 -7.87
CA ALA A 25 -1.12 10.89 -6.80
C ALA A 25 -0.69 9.48 -6.35
N LEU A 26 -1.64 8.54 -6.23
CA LEU A 26 -1.36 7.15 -5.89
C LEU A 26 -0.49 6.47 -6.96
N ALA A 27 -0.71 6.75 -8.24
CA ALA A 27 0.14 6.23 -9.32
C ALA A 27 1.60 6.70 -9.19
N LEU A 28 1.83 7.96 -8.80
CA LEU A 28 3.18 8.45 -8.49
C LEU A 28 3.78 7.71 -7.29
N LEU A 29 3.00 7.47 -6.23
CA LEU A 29 3.46 6.68 -5.09
C LEU A 29 3.74 5.22 -5.48
N GLN A 30 3.01 4.66 -6.44
CA GLN A 30 3.30 3.34 -7.00
C GLN A 30 4.67 3.30 -7.69
N CYS A 31 5.04 4.36 -8.42
CA CYS A 31 6.37 4.51 -9.01
C CYS A 31 7.46 4.64 -7.94
N VAL A 32 7.22 5.42 -6.88
CA VAL A 32 8.16 5.54 -5.76
C VAL A 32 8.32 4.20 -5.02
N ALA A 33 7.23 3.45 -4.89
CA ALA A 33 7.20 2.13 -4.28
C ALA A 33 7.89 1.06 -5.13
N SER A 34 7.86 1.17 -6.46
CA SER A 34 8.52 0.22 -7.36
C SER A 34 10.02 0.43 -7.47
N HIS A 35 10.51 1.65 -7.20
CA HIS A 35 11.92 1.98 -7.29
C HIS A 35 12.75 1.46 -6.09
N ASN A 36 13.92 0.89 -6.36
CA ASN A 36 14.67 0.12 -5.36
C ASN A 36 15.26 0.96 -4.22
N GLU A 37 15.67 2.19 -4.50
CA GLU A 37 16.31 3.07 -3.53
C GLU A 37 15.28 3.76 -2.61
N THR A 38 14.15 4.18 -3.18
CA THR A 38 13.13 4.97 -2.48
C THR A 38 12.15 4.10 -1.71
N ARG A 39 11.94 2.85 -2.13
CA ARG A 39 11.01 1.92 -1.48
C ARG A 39 11.29 1.69 0.02
N ALA A 40 12.56 1.60 0.40
CA ALA A 40 12.92 1.41 1.82
C ALA A 40 12.47 2.61 2.67
N LEU A 41 12.73 3.82 2.16
CA LEU A 41 12.30 5.07 2.77
C LEU A 41 10.76 5.18 2.78
N PHE A 42 10.09 4.73 1.72
CA PHE A 42 8.63 4.71 1.62
C PHE A 42 7.99 3.85 2.72
N LEU A 43 8.58 2.67 3.00
CA LEU A 43 8.15 1.80 4.09
C LEU A 43 8.46 2.39 5.47
N GLN A 44 9.67 2.94 5.65
CA GLN A 44 10.07 3.58 6.92
C GLN A 44 9.23 4.82 7.25
N ALA A 45 8.79 5.55 6.23
CA ALA A 45 7.90 6.70 6.37
C ALA A 45 6.44 6.31 6.69
N HIS A 46 6.12 5.02 6.76
CA HIS A 46 4.77 4.51 7.02
C HIS A 46 3.69 5.04 6.06
N ILE A 47 4.08 5.47 4.86
CA ILE A 47 3.16 5.97 3.82
C ILE A 47 2.10 4.92 3.42
N PRO A 48 2.41 3.61 3.29
CA PRO A 48 1.40 2.61 2.96
C PRO A 48 0.23 2.58 3.95
N LEU A 49 0.43 2.97 5.22
CA LEU A 49 -0.63 2.96 6.24
C LEU A 49 -1.78 3.92 5.89
N PHE A 50 -1.47 5.02 5.19
CA PHE A 50 -2.48 6.00 4.75
C PHE A 50 -3.41 5.44 3.66
N LEU A 51 -3.08 4.29 3.06
CA LEU A 51 -3.92 3.66 2.04
C LEU A 51 -4.95 2.71 2.63
N TYR A 52 -4.80 2.27 3.89
CA TYR A 52 -5.74 1.33 4.53
C TYR A 52 -7.18 1.86 4.60
N PRO A 53 -7.45 3.13 4.95
CA PRO A 53 -8.81 3.65 4.96
C PRO A 53 -9.50 3.56 3.60
N PHE A 54 -8.74 3.61 2.50
CA PHE A 54 -9.29 3.46 1.15
C PHE A 54 -9.74 2.02 0.88
N LEU A 55 -8.95 1.04 1.34
CA LEU A 55 -9.25 -0.38 1.16
C LEU A 55 -10.45 -0.85 2.00
N GLN A 56 -10.69 -0.21 3.15
CA GLN A 56 -11.82 -0.52 4.03
C GLN A 56 -13.17 0.03 3.52
N THR A 57 -13.16 0.84 2.47
CA THR A 57 -14.42 1.37 1.92
C THR A 57 -15.27 0.27 1.26
N MET A 58 -16.56 0.22 1.62
CA MET A 58 -17.51 -0.77 1.10
C MET A 58 -18.44 -0.21 0.00
N SER A 59 -18.27 1.06 -0.37
CA SER A 59 -19.05 1.70 -1.45
C SER A 59 -18.72 1.07 -2.80
N LYS A 60 -19.76 0.64 -3.53
CA LYS A 60 -19.65 0.01 -4.86
C LYS A 60 -19.75 1.01 -6.02
N THR A 61 -19.55 2.30 -5.75
CA THR A 61 -19.58 3.32 -6.79
C THR A 61 -18.24 3.33 -7.56
N ARG A 62 -18.29 3.62 -8.87
CA ARG A 62 -17.09 3.66 -9.72
C ARG A 62 -15.90 4.44 -9.13
N PRO A 63 -16.09 5.63 -8.51
CA PRO A 63 -14.99 6.39 -7.92
C PRO A 63 -14.28 5.66 -6.77
N PHE A 64 -15.03 4.89 -5.96
CA PHE A 64 -14.48 4.11 -4.85
C PHE A 64 -13.83 2.81 -5.34
N GLU A 65 -14.39 2.14 -6.35
CA GLU A 65 -13.74 0.97 -6.97
C GLU A 65 -12.39 1.34 -7.59
N TYR A 66 -12.35 2.46 -8.32
CA TYR A 66 -11.12 2.96 -8.91
C TYR A 66 -10.08 3.31 -7.83
N LEU A 67 -10.50 4.01 -6.77
CA LEU A 67 -9.64 4.35 -5.63
C LEU A 67 -9.03 3.10 -4.97
N ARG A 68 -9.84 2.06 -4.73
CA ARG A 68 -9.38 0.80 -4.13
C ARG A 68 -8.40 0.08 -5.04
N LEU A 69 -8.71 -0.02 -6.34
CA LEU A 69 -7.84 -0.68 -7.31
C LEU A 69 -6.48 -0.01 -7.42
N THR A 70 -6.43 1.33 -7.49
CA THR A 70 -5.15 2.06 -7.53
C THR A 70 -4.38 1.91 -6.22
N SER A 71 -5.07 1.93 -5.07
CA SER A 71 -4.44 1.71 -3.74
C SER A 71 -3.82 0.32 -3.63
N LEU A 72 -4.53 -0.72 -4.09
CA LEU A 72 -4.00 -2.09 -4.18
C LEU A 72 -2.79 -2.16 -5.11
N GLY A 73 -2.76 -1.38 -6.19
CA GLY A 73 -1.61 -1.27 -7.09
C GLY A 73 -0.33 -0.81 -6.38
N VAL A 74 -0.43 0.18 -5.49
CA VAL A 74 0.71 0.66 -4.69
C VAL A 74 1.21 -0.45 -3.75
N ILE A 75 0.30 -1.10 -3.03
CA ILE A 75 0.65 -2.21 -2.13
C ILE A 75 1.26 -3.38 -2.91
N GLY A 76 0.71 -3.73 -4.06
CA GLY A 76 1.22 -4.77 -4.94
C GLY A 76 2.63 -4.48 -5.45
N ALA A 77 2.94 -3.24 -5.80
CA ALA A 77 4.29 -2.83 -6.20
C ALA A 77 5.30 -3.00 -5.06
N LEU A 78 4.91 -2.67 -3.82
CA LEU A 78 5.75 -2.87 -2.63
C LEU A 78 6.06 -4.35 -2.40
N VAL A 79 5.05 -5.21 -2.44
CA VAL A 79 5.20 -6.67 -2.21
C VAL A 79 5.99 -7.34 -3.33
N LYS A 80 5.72 -6.98 -4.59
CA LYS A 80 6.45 -7.53 -5.75
C LYS A 80 7.94 -7.25 -5.63
N ALA A 81 8.30 -6.01 -5.31
CA ALA A 81 9.69 -5.61 -5.21
C ALA A 81 10.37 -6.25 -3.98
N LEU A 82 9.63 -6.55 -2.90
CA LEU A 82 10.15 -7.29 -1.74
C LEU A 82 10.55 -8.71 -2.14
N ASN A 83 9.73 -9.39 -2.96
CA ASN A 83 10.04 -10.73 -3.46
C ASN A 83 11.25 -10.75 -4.41
N THR A 84 11.48 -9.68 -5.20
CA THR A 84 12.68 -9.57 -6.05
C THR A 84 13.98 -9.47 -5.23
N ARG A 85 13.93 -8.95 -3.99
CA ARG A 85 15.09 -9.00 -3.07
C ARG A 85 15.27 -10.37 -2.40
N ALA A 86 14.28 -11.26 -2.49
CA ALA A 86 14.35 -12.62 -1.99
C ALA A 86 14.89 -13.61 -3.05
N GLN A 87 15.41 -13.12 -4.18
CA GLN A 87 16.22 -13.97 -5.05
C GLN A 87 17.56 -14.23 -4.34
N PRO A 88 17.91 -15.49 -4.03
CA PRO A 88 19.17 -15.80 -3.39
C PRO A 88 20.30 -15.40 -4.35
N LEU A 89 21.21 -14.53 -3.88
CA LEU A 89 22.52 -14.40 -4.52
C LEU A 89 23.11 -15.81 -4.62
N PRO A 90 23.56 -16.27 -5.81
CA PRO A 90 24.21 -17.56 -5.91
C PRO A 90 25.58 -17.44 -5.23
N GLY A 91 25.70 -17.89 -3.97
CA GLY A 91 27.01 -18.12 -3.36
C GLY A 91 27.20 -17.89 -1.86
N THR A 92 26.26 -17.32 -1.10
CA THR A 92 26.52 -17.05 0.33
C THR A 92 25.77 -18.01 1.26
N MET A 93 26.44 -19.12 1.61
CA MET A 93 26.23 -19.79 2.89
C MET A 93 26.76 -18.90 4.02
N GLY A 94 25.95 -18.68 5.06
CA GLY A 94 26.44 -18.21 6.34
C GLY A 94 25.87 -16.88 6.81
N SER A 95 25.02 -16.98 7.85
CA SER A 95 24.85 -15.99 8.93
C SER A 95 24.44 -14.56 8.55
N SER A 96 23.14 -14.28 8.56
CA SER A 96 22.62 -13.19 9.42
C SER A 96 21.10 -13.03 9.35
N LEU A 97 20.48 -13.49 10.42
CA LEU A 97 19.11 -13.30 10.84
C LEU A 97 18.83 -11.81 11.24
N ARG A 98 19.16 -10.82 10.40
CA ARG A 98 19.04 -9.38 10.78
C ARG A 98 18.19 -8.49 9.85
N LEU A 99 17.47 -9.05 8.88
CA LEU A 99 16.57 -8.27 8.02
C LEU A 99 15.09 -8.72 8.07
N ALA A 100 14.68 -9.47 9.09
CA ALA A 100 13.30 -9.95 9.23
C ALA A 100 12.35 -9.00 9.99
N ARG A 101 12.87 -7.98 10.68
CA ARG A 101 12.06 -7.14 11.58
C ARG A 101 11.12 -6.12 10.91
N PRO A 102 11.49 -5.39 9.85
CA PRO A 102 10.54 -4.48 9.19
C PRO A 102 9.50 -5.25 8.34
N LEU A 103 9.83 -6.47 7.92
CA LEU A 103 8.93 -7.35 7.17
C LEU A 103 7.86 -7.99 8.07
N HIS A 104 8.18 -8.42 9.28
CA HIS A 104 7.17 -8.96 10.20
C HIS A 104 6.11 -7.91 10.54
N HIS A 105 6.51 -6.64 10.71
CA HIS A 105 5.55 -5.57 11.01
C HIS A 105 4.64 -5.24 9.82
N LEU A 106 5.14 -5.28 8.58
CA LEU A 106 4.32 -5.00 7.41
C LEU A 106 3.44 -6.21 7.02
N HIS A 107 3.94 -7.44 7.17
CA HIS A 107 3.14 -8.64 6.96
C HIS A 107 2.06 -8.79 8.04
N LEU A 108 2.39 -8.50 9.30
CA LEU A 108 1.42 -8.48 10.41
C LEU A 108 0.45 -7.30 10.27
N ALA A 109 0.87 -6.11 9.82
CA ALA A 109 -0.03 -5.00 9.55
C ALA A 109 -0.95 -5.27 8.35
N ALA A 110 -0.45 -5.92 7.30
CA ALA A 110 -1.28 -6.38 6.18
C ALA A 110 -2.24 -7.51 6.60
N ALA A 111 -1.80 -8.43 7.45
CA ALA A 111 -2.64 -9.50 8.00
C ALA A 111 -3.71 -8.95 8.96
N LEU A 112 -3.38 -8.01 9.84
CA LEU A 112 -4.33 -7.34 10.74
C LEU A 112 -5.30 -6.42 9.98
N ALA A 113 -4.88 -5.84 8.85
CA ALA A 113 -5.76 -5.06 7.99
C ALA A 113 -6.68 -5.92 7.10
N PHE A 114 -6.40 -7.22 6.99
CA PHE A 114 -7.20 -8.20 6.25
C PHE A 114 -7.86 -9.23 7.19
N GLU A 115 -8.04 -8.90 8.47
CA GLU A 115 -9.09 -9.59 9.25
C GLU A 115 -10.42 -8.97 8.82
N PRO A 116 -11.32 -9.73 8.17
CA PRO A 116 -12.65 -9.24 7.89
C PRO A 116 -13.30 -9.06 9.26
N SER A 117 -13.63 -7.81 9.61
CA SER A 117 -14.48 -7.54 10.77
C SER A 117 -15.86 -8.14 10.48
N GLY A 118 -16.00 -9.43 10.74
CA GLY A 118 -17.24 -10.13 10.96
C GLY A 118 -17.58 -10.01 12.44
N LEU A 119 -18.31 -8.96 12.78
CA LEU A 119 -19.19 -8.88 13.95
C LEU A 119 -20.25 -7.84 13.67
#